data_AF-A0A3Q2QV04-F1
#
_entry.id   AF-A0A3Q2QV04-F1
#
_cell.length_a   1.000
_cell.length_b   1.000
_cell.length_c   1.000
_cell.angle_alpha   90.00
_cell.angle_beta   90.00
_cell.angle_gamma   90.00
#
_symmetry.space_group_name_H-M   'P 1'
#
loop_
_entity.id
_entity.type
_entity.pdbx_description
1 polymer ?
#
loop_
_entity_poly.entity_id
_entity_poly.type
_entity_poly.pdbx_seq_one_letter_code
_entity_poly.pdbx_strand_id
1 'polypeptide(L)'
;MVQPSLCFLGGLLGLFLMAPIVVASTPASMCTPLKTLNDSLSHRRRYMKHNFPINYSIRVHHEEIFKLSNISKMKLKVEGLDELVLQRLWFQVNQGVLKKIIRVLPERHPSRPYTAELERRFRDAEGVFVHSHPAEVFQQELPETIQDIWDQLTEEPDRVPESSWRFASPKSLVDNLCHTMYCLFWECFSSTEASQDYCEVSHSKKGRKTLNQKVEMEPTEPTEW
;
A
#
# COMPACT_ATOMS: atom_id res chain seq x y z
N MET A 1 -11.98 -73.03 -14.95
CA MET A 1 -11.52 -71.74 -15.51
C MET A 1 -12.69 -70.77 -15.46
N VAL A 2 -12.43 -69.59 -14.88
CA VAL A 2 -13.25 -68.36 -14.83
C VAL A 2 -14.41 -68.29 -13.83
N GLN A 3 -14.26 -67.27 -12.98
CA GLN A 3 -15.03 -66.78 -11.85
C GLN A 3 -16.21 -65.86 -12.27
N PRO A 4 -17.05 -65.42 -11.31
CA PRO A 4 -18.38 -64.85 -11.53
C PRO A 4 -18.36 -63.34 -11.80
N SER A 5 -19.49 -62.86 -12.33
CA SER A 5 -19.80 -61.45 -12.52
C SER A 5 -20.43 -60.88 -11.25
N LEU A 6 -19.74 -59.95 -10.59
CA LEU A 6 -20.31 -59.09 -9.55
C LEU A 6 -19.82 -57.66 -9.82
N CYS A 7 -20.64 -56.86 -10.49
CA CYS A 7 -20.39 -55.44 -10.69
C CYS A 7 -20.96 -54.66 -9.50
N PHE A 8 -20.11 -54.34 -8.54
CA PHE A 8 -20.35 -53.30 -7.54
C PHE A 8 -19.06 -52.48 -7.34
N LEU A 9 -19.26 -51.24 -6.89
CA LEU A 9 -18.34 -50.13 -6.70
C LEU A 9 -18.12 -49.29 -7.97
N GLY A 10 -18.55 -48.03 -8.03
CA GLY A 10 -18.83 -47.13 -6.92
C GLY A 10 -18.15 -45.81 -7.27
N GLY A 11 -18.96 -44.77 -7.46
CA GLY A 11 -18.49 -43.46 -7.88
C GLY A 11 -17.45 -42.90 -6.93
N LEU A 12 -16.28 -42.57 -7.48
CA LEU A 12 -15.35 -41.62 -6.89
C LEU A 12 -15.18 -40.48 -7.90
N LEU A 13 -16.24 -39.66 -8.01
CA LEU A 13 -16.17 -38.39 -8.70
C LEU A 13 -15.48 -37.40 -7.76
N GLY A 14 -14.42 -36.77 -8.27
CA GLY A 14 -13.41 -36.06 -7.51
C GLY A 14 -13.95 -34.99 -6.56
N LEU A 15 -13.50 -35.08 -5.32
CA LEU A 15 -13.53 -33.98 -4.37
C LEU A 15 -12.48 -32.95 -4.82
N PHE A 16 -12.85 -32.06 -5.74
CA PHE A 16 -12.12 -30.81 -5.94
C PHE A 16 -12.28 -29.98 -4.67
N LEU A 17 -11.32 -30.07 -3.76
CA LEU A 17 -11.11 -29.09 -2.71
C LEU A 17 -10.76 -27.77 -3.42
N MET A 18 -11.77 -26.96 -3.71
CA MET A 18 -11.57 -25.54 -3.94
C MET A 18 -11.06 -24.99 -2.61
N ALA A 19 -9.73 -24.93 -2.46
CA ALA A 19 -9.13 -24.15 -1.40
C ALA A 19 -9.72 -22.73 -1.54
N PRO A 20 -10.32 -22.17 -0.48
CA PRO A 20 -10.75 -20.79 -0.55
C PRO A 20 -9.51 -19.98 -0.93
N ILE A 21 -9.59 -19.26 -2.05
CA ILE A 21 -8.67 -18.17 -2.31
C ILE A 21 -8.89 -17.24 -1.12
N VAL A 22 -8.01 -17.33 -0.13
CA VAL A 22 -8.01 -16.41 0.99
C VAL A 22 -7.59 -15.10 0.37
N VAL A 23 -8.58 -14.35 -0.12
CA VAL A 23 -8.44 -12.91 -0.25
C VAL A 23 -8.11 -12.50 1.18
N ALA A 24 -6.86 -12.09 1.43
CA ALA A 24 -6.42 -11.76 2.77
C ALA A 24 -7.21 -10.54 3.24
N SER A 25 -8.38 -10.79 3.82
CA SER A 25 -9.22 -9.80 4.45
C SER A 25 -8.41 -9.18 5.58
N THR A 26 -8.52 -7.87 5.74
CA THR A 26 -7.85 -7.19 6.86
C THR A 26 -8.32 -7.83 8.16
N PRO A 27 -7.44 -8.37 9.02
CA PRO A 27 -7.88 -8.98 10.26
C PRO A 27 -8.71 -7.98 11.08
N ALA A 28 -9.85 -8.41 11.63
CA ALA A 28 -10.74 -7.50 12.36
C ALA A 28 -10.04 -6.78 13.54
N SER A 29 -9.02 -7.43 14.12
CA SER A 29 -8.12 -6.87 15.14
C SER A 29 -7.41 -5.58 14.69
N MET A 30 -7.21 -5.38 13.39
CA MET A 30 -6.52 -4.22 12.83
C MET A 30 -7.35 -2.94 12.84
N CYS A 31 -8.68 -3.04 12.84
CA CYS A 31 -9.50 -1.84 12.62
C CYS A 31 -9.42 -0.83 13.78
N THR A 32 -9.27 -1.29 15.03
CA THR A 32 -9.09 -0.40 16.18
C THR A 32 -7.78 0.40 16.13
N PRO A 33 -6.59 -0.23 15.97
CA PRO A 33 -5.34 0.52 15.86
C PRO A 33 -5.30 1.41 14.61
N LEU A 34 -5.87 0.98 13.48
CA LEU A 34 -5.93 1.79 12.26
C LEU A 34 -6.86 3.02 12.40
N LYS A 35 -7.99 2.90 13.09
CA LYS A 35 -8.85 4.05 13.43
C LYS A 35 -8.13 5.03 14.37
N THR A 36 -7.42 4.49 15.37
CA THR A 36 -6.60 5.30 16.30
C THR A 36 -5.48 6.05 15.58
N LEU A 37 -4.85 5.41 14.60
CA LEU A 37 -3.85 6.01 13.72
C LEU A 37 -4.49 7.10 12.84
N ASN A 38 -5.67 6.83 12.27
CA ASN A 38 -6.42 7.80 11.47
C ASN A 38 -6.78 9.07 12.24
N ASP A 39 -7.19 8.94 13.51
CA ASP A 39 -7.48 10.07 14.37
C ASP A 39 -6.24 10.96 14.55
N SER A 40 -5.06 10.36 14.74
CA SER A 40 -3.80 11.11 14.76
C SER A 40 -3.52 11.79 13.42
N LEU A 41 -3.78 11.12 12.30
CA LEU A 41 -3.58 11.66 10.95
C LEU A 41 -4.54 12.81 10.62
N SER A 42 -5.67 12.96 11.33
CA SER A 42 -6.59 14.10 11.15
C SER A 42 -5.90 15.46 11.40
N HIS A 43 -4.90 15.49 12.29
CA HIS A 43 -4.15 16.70 12.64
C HIS A 43 -2.91 16.95 11.77
N ARG A 44 -2.66 16.09 10.77
CA ARG A 44 -1.44 16.15 9.94
C ARG A 44 -1.21 17.50 9.27
N ARG A 45 -2.26 18.24 8.90
CA ARG A 45 -2.10 19.56 8.27
C ARG A 45 -1.43 20.57 9.21
N ARG A 46 -1.85 20.62 10.47
CA ARG A 46 -1.25 21.53 11.47
C ARG A 46 0.22 21.19 11.68
N TYR A 47 0.49 19.92 11.99
CA TYR A 47 1.82 19.50 12.40
C TYR A 47 2.80 19.30 11.23
N MET A 48 2.34 18.93 10.03
CA MET A 48 3.24 18.64 8.90
C MET A 48 3.31 19.76 7.86
N LYS A 49 2.47 20.79 7.96
CA LYS A 49 2.49 21.95 7.05
C LYS A 49 2.63 23.28 7.78
N HIS A 50 1.73 23.59 8.73
CA HIS A 50 1.71 24.93 9.33
C HIS A 50 2.92 25.20 10.24
N ASN A 51 3.45 24.16 10.88
CA ASN A 51 4.62 24.26 11.75
C ASN A 51 5.96 24.20 10.99
N PHE A 52 5.93 24.05 9.67
CA PHE A 52 7.13 23.94 8.85
C PHE A 52 7.33 25.22 8.01
N PRO A 53 8.58 25.58 7.67
CA PRO A 53 8.83 26.66 6.71
C PRO A 53 8.13 26.43 5.37
N ILE A 54 7.84 27.52 4.67
CA ILE A 54 7.27 27.46 3.32
C ILE A 54 8.26 26.71 2.41
N ASN A 55 7.75 25.75 1.62
CA ASN A 55 8.53 24.88 0.73
C ASN A 55 9.59 24.02 1.42
N TYR A 56 9.46 23.78 2.73
CA TYR A 56 10.33 22.84 3.43
C TYR A 56 10.17 21.42 2.87
N SER A 57 11.29 20.79 2.58
CA SER A 57 11.37 19.42 2.09
C SER A 57 12.51 18.68 2.75
N ILE A 58 12.34 17.37 2.93
CA ILE A 58 13.36 16.46 3.45
C ILE A 58 13.83 15.52 2.36
N ARG A 59 15.08 15.05 2.51
CA ARG A 59 15.68 14.07 1.62
C ARG A 59 15.17 12.67 1.98
N VAL A 60 14.63 11.95 1.00
CA VAL A 60 14.04 10.60 1.11
C VAL A 60 14.48 9.74 -0.07
N HIS A 61 14.39 8.42 0.06
CA HIS A 61 14.61 7.49 -1.04
C HIS A 61 13.39 7.53 -1.96
N HIS A 62 13.58 7.21 -3.25
CA HIS A 62 12.49 7.20 -4.22
C HIS A 62 11.32 6.32 -3.76
N GLU A 63 11.63 5.14 -3.24
CA GLU A 63 10.65 4.15 -2.78
C GLU A 63 9.90 4.55 -1.49
N GLU A 64 10.42 5.54 -0.75
CA GLU A 64 9.71 6.11 0.41
C GLU A 64 8.56 7.03 -0.01
N ILE A 65 8.47 7.40 -1.30
CA ILE A 65 7.33 8.14 -1.85
C ILE A 65 6.27 7.15 -2.33
N PHE A 66 5.62 6.49 -1.37
CA PHE A 66 4.65 5.43 -1.62
C PHE A 66 3.23 5.96 -1.85
N LYS A 67 2.82 6.08 -3.11
CA LYS A 67 1.50 6.61 -3.51
C LYS A 67 0.54 5.50 -3.91
N LEU A 68 -0.75 5.84 -4.02
CA LEU A 68 -1.77 4.97 -4.63
C LEU A 68 -1.36 4.46 -6.02
N SER A 69 -0.71 5.31 -6.82
CA SER A 69 -0.21 4.91 -8.14
C SER A 69 0.86 3.83 -8.10
N ASN A 70 1.64 3.72 -7.01
CA ASN A 70 2.59 2.63 -6.81
C ASN A 70 1.83 1.32 -6.59
N ILE A 71 0.83 1.33 -5.70
CA ILE A 71 -0.04 0.19 -5.42
C ILE A 71 -0.70 -0.32 -6.71
N SER A 72 -1.40 0.56 -7.45
CA SER A 72 -2.07 0.17 -8.69
C SER A 72 -1.08 -0.36 -9.74
N LYS A 73 0.12 0.21 -9.84
CA LYS A 73 1.15 -0.30 -10.77
C LYS A 73 1.64 -1.68 -10.36
N MET A 74 1.83 -1.96 -9.08
CA MET A 74 2.28 -3.27 -8.60
C MET A 74 1.19 -4.32 -8.81
N LYS A 75 -0.07 -4.03 -8.45
CA LYS A 75 -1.22 -4.92 -8.71
C LYS A 75 -1.38 -5.25 -10.21
N LEU A 76 -1.00 -4.34 -11.11
CA LEU A 76 -1.03 -4.57 -12.57
C LEU A 76 0.18 -5.34 -13.12
N LYS A 77 1.35 -5.20 -12.50
CA LYS A 77 2.60 -5.81 -12.98
C LYS A 77 2.84 -7.21 -12.45
N VAL A 78 2.37 -7.48 -11.24
CA VAL A 78 2.56 -8.75 -10.54
C VAL A 78 1.22 -9.46 -10.52
N GLU A 79 1.08 -10.48 -11.36
CA GLU A 79 -0.13 -11.30 -11.43
C GLU A 79 -0.35 -12.02 -10.10
N GLY A 80 -1.58 -11.99 -9.59
CA GLY A 80 -1.91 -12.62 -8.32
C GLY A 80 -1.25 -11.98 -7.08
N LEU A 81 -0.81 -10.72 -7.15
CA LEU A 81 -0.17 -10.04 -6.03
C LEU A 81 -1.08 -10.01 -4.79
N ASP A 82 -0.63 -10.68 -3.73
CA ASP A 82 -1.31 -10.72 -2.45
C ASP A 82 -1.38 -9.32 -1.81
N GLU A 83 -2.55 -8.98 -1.28
CA GLU A 83 -2.80 -7.76 -0.53
C GLU A 83 -1.94 -7.71 0.75
N LEU A 84 -1.69 -8.85 1.38
CA LEU A 84 -0.82 -8.95 2.55
C LEU A 84 0.59 -8.43 2.26
N VAL A 85 1.13 -8.73 1.07
CA VAL A 85 2.46 -8.27 0.64
C VAL A 85 2.48 -6.74 0.53
N LEU A 86 1.42 -6.14 -0.01
CA LEU A 86 1.28 -4.69 -0.11
C LEU A 86 1.11 -4.02 1.25
N GLN A 87 0.35 -4.63 2.16
CA GLN A 87 0.18 -4.16 3.54
C GLN A 87 1.51 -4.21 4.31
N ARG A 88 2.27 -5.30 4.17
CA ARG A 88 3.61 -5.45 4.75
C ARG A 88 4.58 -4.39 4.21
N LEU A 89 4.60 -4.18 2.89
CA LEU A 89 5.42 -3.13 2.27
C LEU A 89 5.02 -1.73 2.75
N TRP A 90 3.73 -1.48 2.93
CA TRP A 90 3.23 -0.20 3.45
C TRP A 90 3.74 0.08 4.87
N PHE A 91 3.78 -0.93 5.75
CA PHE A 91 4.40 -0.80 7.07
C PHE A 91 5.87 -0.46 6.97
N GLN A 92 6.64 -1.22 6.18
CA GLN A 92 8.07 -1.02 5.99
C GLN A 92 8.41 0.40 5.52
N VAL A 93 7.72 0.88 4.47
CA VAL A 93 7.96 2.24 3.93
C VAL A 93 7.64 3.31 4.97
N ASN A 94 6.44 3.25 5.56
CA ASN A 94 5.96 4.36 6.37
C ASN A 94 6.63 4.42 7.74
N GLN A 95 7.12 3.29 8.27
CA GLN A 95 7.97 3.28 9.45
C GLN A 95 9.27 4.07 9.20
N GLY A 96 9.93 3.85 8.06
CA GLY A 96 11.12 4.59 7.63
C GLY A 96 10.85 6.08 7.46
N VAL A 97 9.75 6.43 6.78
CA VAL A 97 9.30 7.82 6.58
C VAL A 97 9.09 8.55 7.91
N LEU A 98 8.35 7.96 8.86
CA LEU A 98 8.08 8.61 10.15
C LEU A 98 9.37 8.81 10.95
N LYS A 99 10.26 7.81 10.97
CA LYS A 99 11.60 7.93 11.60
C LYS A 99 12.42 9.06 10.97
N LYS A 100 12.42 9.18 9.63
CA LYS A 100 13.13 10.26 8.92
C LYS A 100 12.56 11.64 9.23
N ILE A 101 11.23 11.78 9.29
CA ILE A 101 10.60 13.04 9.72
C ILE A 101 11.06 13.39 11.14
N ILE A 102 11.01 12.46 12.10
CA ILE A 102 11.45 12.70 13.48
C ILE A 102 12.93 13.12 13.52
N ARG A 103 13.79 12.47 12.72
CA ARG A 103 15.24 12.73 12.68
C ARG A 103 15.58 14.17 12.26
N VAL A 104 14.79 14.77 11.36
CA VAL A 104 15.04 16.15 10.92
C VAL A 104 14.44 17.21 11.85
N LEU A 105 13.58 16.80 12.80
CA LEU A 105 12.93 17.72 13.72
C LEU A 105 13.84 18.01 14.93
N PRO A 106 14.17 19.29 15.20
CA PRO A 106 14.84 19.67 16.44
C PRO A 106 14.05 19.22 17.67
N GLU A 107 14.74 18.99 18.78
CA GLU A 107 14.11 18.48 20.01
C GLU A 107 12.91 19.31 20.49
N ARG A 108 13.00 20.63 20.38
CA ARG A 108 11.96 21.59 20.77
C ARG A 108 10.95 21.92 19.66
N HIS A 109 11.02 21.25 18.52
CA HIS A 109 10.12 21.53 17.41
C HIS A 109 8.67 21.15 17.77
N PRO A 110 7.67 22.00 17.53
CA PRO A 110 6.29 21.79 17.97
C PRO A 110 5.62 20.54 17.38
N SER A 111 6.10 20.06 16.23
CA SER A 111 5.60 18.82 15.60
C SER A 111 6.30 17.55 16.08
N ARG A 112 7.40 17.64 16.83
CA ARG A 112 8.17 16.45 17.23
C ARG A 112 7.40 15.53 18.17
N PRO A 113 6.71 16.00 19.23
CA PRO A 113 5.89 15.14 20.08
C PRO A 113 4.75 14.47 19.31
N TYR A 114 4.08 15.22 18.43
CA TYR A 114 3.04 14.68 17.55
C TYR A 114 3.58 13.57 16.64
N THR A 115 4.73 13.79 16.01
CA THR A 115 5.31 12.82 15.07
C THR A 115 5.79 11.58 15.80
N ALA A 116 6.37 11.73 17.00
CA ALA A 116 6.78 10.60 17.84
C ALA A 116 5.58 9.75 18.28
N GLU A 117 4.48 10.39 18.69
CA GLU A 117 3.25 9.66 19.04
C GLU A 117 2.61 8.98 17.82
N LEU A 118 2.65 9.62 16.64
CA LEU A 118 2.20 9.02 15.39
C LEU A 118 3.03 7.77 15.03
N GLU A 119 4.35 7.83 15.18
CA GLU A 119 5.27 6.70 14.96
C GLU A 119 5.08 5.58 15.98
N ARG A 120 4.82 5.91 17.25
CA ARG A 120 4.48 4.93 18.28
C ARG A 120 3.22 4.16 17.93
N ARG A 121 2.13 4.87 17.61
CA ARG A 121 0.85 4.27 17.19
C ARG A 121 0.99 3.44 15.93
N PHE A 122 1.84 3.87 15.00
CA PHE A 122 2.16 3.13 13.79
C PHE A 122 2.83 1.79 14.11
N ARG A 123 3.82 1.79 15.02
CA ARG A 123 4.44 0.55 15.51
C ARG A 123 3.48 -0.35 16.27
N ASP A 124 2.59 0.22 17.08
CA ASP A 124 1.56 -0.57 17.77
C ASP A 124 0.63 -1.27 16.75
N ALA A 125 0.23 -0.56 15.68
CA ALA A 125 -0.55 -1.14 14.58
C ALA A 125 0.21 -2.23 13.82
N GLU A 126 1.50 -2.03 13.56
CA GLU A 126 2.39 -3.04 12.95
C GLU A 126 2.51 -4.28 13.84
N GLY A 127 2.63 -4.09 15.16
CA GLY A 127 2.66 -5.17 16.14
C GLY A 127 1.39 -6.02 16.08
N VAL A 128 0.21 -5.39 16.03
CA VAL A 128 -1.06 -6.09 15.85
C VAL A 128 -1.12 -6.81 14.51
N PHE A 129 -0.64 -6.18 13.43
CA PHE A 129 -0.58 -6.78 12.10
C PHE A 129 0.25 -8.06 12.11
N VAL A 130 1.45 -8.04 12.69
CA VAL A 130 2.32 -9.22 12.79
C VAL A 130 1.68 -10.31 13.65
N HIS A 131 1.08 -9.96 14.79
CA HIS A 131 0.45 -10.95 15.67
C HIS A 131 -0.83 -11.57 15.10
N SER A 132 -1.52 -10.87 14.20
CA SER A 132 -2.78 -11.33 13.61
C SER A 132 -2.58 -12.28 12.43
N HIS A 133 -1.34 -12.53 12.02
CA HIS A 133 -1.01 -13.42 10.90
C HIS A 133 -0.09 -14.56 11.36
N PRO A 134 -0.19 -15.76 10.74
CA PRO A 134 0.73 -16.86 11.01
C PRO A 134 2.18 -16.46 10.70
N ALA A 135 3.16 -16.99 11.44
CA ALA A 135 4.56 -16.64 11.21
C ALA A 135 5.04 -17.03 9.79
N GLU A 136 4.45 -18.09 9.24
CA GLU A 136 4.77 -18.67 7.94
C GLU A 136 4.52 -17.68 6.80
N VAL A 137 3.51 -16.80 6.90
CA VAL A 137 3.23 -15.83 5.83
C VAL A 137 4.32 -14.78 5.70
N PHE A 138 5.08 -14.51 6.77
CA PHE A 138 6.21 -13.58 6.72
C PHE A 138 7.50 -14.23 6.20
N GLN A 139 7.55 -15.56 6.17
CA GLN A 139 8.65 -16.35 5.63
C GLN A 139 8.51 -16.62 4.13
N GLN A 140 7.34 -16.37 3.55
CA GLN A 140 7.12 -16.48 2.11
C GLN A 140 8.01 -15.50 1.36
N GLU A 141 8.57 -15.96 0.23
CA GLU A 141 9.35 -15.12 -0.66
C GLU A 141 8.48 -14.00 -1.24
N LEU A 142 9.02 -12.79 -1.24
CA LEU A 142 8.36 -11.66 -1.88
C LEU A 142 8.53 -11.78 -3.41
N PRO A 143 7.54 -11.37 -4.22
CA PRO A 143 7.75 -11.23 -5.65
C PRO A 143 8.97 -10.35 -5.94
N GLU A 144 9.78 -10.70 -6.93
CA GLU A 144 11.07 -10.04 -7.24
C GLU A 144 10.97 -8.51 -7.24
N THR A 145 9.96 -7.95 -7.91
CA THR A 145 9.74 -6.49 -7.95
C THR A 145 9.51 -5.88 -6.56
N ILE A 146 8.88 -6.60 -5.64
CA ILE A 146 8.65 -6.15 -4.27
C ILE A 146 9.91 -6.34 -3.43
N GLN A 147 10.65 -7.44 -3.64
CA GLN A 147 11.93 -7.67 -2.98
C GLN A 147 12.93 -6.56 -3.33
N ASP A 148 13.04 -6.16 -4.59
CA ASP A 148 13.91 -5.05 -5.02
C ASP A 148 13.59 -3.73 -4.30
N ILE A 149 12.29 -3.44 -4.12
CA ILE A 149 11.84 -2.27 -3.38
C ILE A 149 12.20 -2.41 -1.90
N TRP A 150 11.99 -3.59 -1.33
CA TRP A 150 12.30 -3.89 0.06
C TRP A 150 13.79 -3.68 0.34
N ASP A 151 14.66 -4.22 -0.50
CA ASP A 151 16.10 -4.12 -0.38
C ASP A 151 16.55 -2.66 -0.42
N GLN A 152 16.02 -1.86 -1.36
CA GLN A 152 16.30 -0.42 -1.47
C GLN A 152 15.84 0.40 -0.24
N LEU A 153 14.80 -0.05 0.45
CA LEU A 153 14.31 0.59 1.69
C LEU A 153 15.20 0.23 2.89
N THR A 154 15.84 -0.93 2.86
CA THR A 154 16.73 -1.42 3.94
C THR A 154 18.21 -1.17 3.70
N GLU A 155 18.59 -0.75 2.50
CA GLU A 155 19.99 -0.46 2.14
C GLU A 155 20.56 0.66 3.00
N GLU A 156 21.85 0.51 3.35
CA GLU A 156 22.57 1.51 4.14
C GLU A 156 22.65 2.83 3.36
N PRO A 157 22.37 4.00 4.00
CA PRO A 157 22.32 5.29 3.30
C PRO A 157 23.54 5.62 2.44
N ASP A 158 24.74 5.20 2.87
CA ASP A 158 26.00 5.47 2.17
C ASP A 158 26.17 4.64 0.88
N ARG A 159 25.37 3.58 0.71
CA ARG A 159 25.37 2.71 -0.48
C ARG A 159 24.29 3.07 -1.48
N VAL A 160 23.36 3.96 -1.11
CA VAL A 160 22.25 4.37 -1.97
C VAL A 160 22.74 5.40 -2.99
N PRO A 161 22.61 5.13 -4.31
CA PRO A 161 23.06 6.05 -5.35
C PRO A 161 22.41 7.44 -5.20
N GLU A 162 23.17 8.50 -5.48
CA GLU A 162 22.67 9.89 -5.46
C GLU A 162 21.39 10.07 -6.32
N SER A 163 21.31 9.34 -7.44
CA SER A 163 20.15 9.33 -8.34
C SER A 163 18.86 8.74 -7.74
N SER A 164 18.94 7.99 -6.64
CA SER A 164 17.80 7.37 -5.95
C SER A 164 17.16 8.29 -4.92
N TRP A 165 17.79 9.43 -4.63
CA TRP A 165 17.28 10.39 -3.64
C TRP A 165 16.28 11.38 -4.24
N ARG A 166 15.29 11.75 -3.43
CA ARG A 166 14.23 12.70 -3.78
C ARG A 166 14.02 13.67 -2.62
N PHE A 167 13.38 14.80 -2.93
CA PHE A 167 12.90 15.74 -1.93
C PHE A 167 11.38 15.66 -1.84
N ALA A 168 10.88 15.54 -0.62
CA ALA A 168 9.44 15.51 -0.35
C ALA A 168 9.12 16.33 0.91
N SER A 169 7.96 16.99 0.91
CA SER A 169 7.49 17.67 2.12
C SER A 169 6.99 16.64 3.14
N PRO A 170 7.18 16.87 4.46
CA PRO A 170 6.60 16.02 5.50
C PRO A 170 5.09 15.85 5.33
N LYS A 171 4.38 16.92 4.93
CA LYS A 171 2.94 16.86 4.65
C LYS A 171 2.59 15.87 3.54
N SER A 172 3.31 15.89 2.42
CA SER A 172 3.04 14.96 1.32
C SER A 172 3.32 13.50 1.68
N LEU A 173 4.33 13.25 2.51
CA LEU A 173 4.67 11.90 2.97
C LEU A 173 3.56 11.35 3.87
N VAL A 174 3.08 12.14 4.83
CA VAL A 174 1.99 11.73 5.73
C VAL A 174 0.63 11.69 5.02
N ASP A 175 0.42 12.48 3.97
CA ASP A 175 -0.76 12.33 3.09
C ASP A 175 -0.73 11.01 2.33
N ASN A 176 0.43 10.63 1.80
CA ASN A 176 0.59 9.35 1.12
C ASN A 176 0.32 8.19 2.08
N LEU A 177 0.86 8.22 3.30
CA LEU A 177 0.56 7.26 4.37
C LEU A 177 -0.95 7.14 4.58
N CYS A 178 -1.64 8.27 4.77
CA CYS A 178 -3.08 8.30 5.01
C CYS A 178 -3.88 7.70 3.84
N HIS A 179 -3.64 8.14 2.61
CA HIS A 179 -4.38 7.66 1.45
C HIS A 179 -4.13 6.17 1.17
N THR A 180 -2.89 5.72 1.30
CA THR A 180 -2.54 4.31 1.08
C THR A 180 -3.09 3.41 2.18
N MET A 181 -3.20 3.88 3.42
CA MET A 181 -3.91 3.19 4.50
C MET A 181 -5.38 2.94 4.16
N TYR A 182 -6.08 3.99 3.69
CA TYR A 182 -7.48 3.85 3.27
C TYR A 182 -7.65 2.87 2.10
N CYS A 183 -6.68 2.79 1.19
CA CYS A 183 -6.71 1.85 0.08
C CYS A 183 -6.47 0.40 0.55
N LEU A 184 -5.41 0.16 1.34
CA LEU A 184 -4.99 -1.19 1.73
C LEU A 184 -5.81 -1.82 2.86
N PHE A 185 -6.49 -1.00 3.65
CA PHE A 185 -7.29 -1.43 4.81
C PHE A 185 -8.71 -0.89 4.75
N TRP A 186 -9.25 -0.77 3.54
CA TRP A 186 -10.54 -0.12 3.26
C TRP A 186 -11.70 -0.69 4.10
N GLU A 187 -11.66 -2.00 4.39
CA GLU A 187 -12.65 -2.73 5.21
C GLU A 187 -12.82 -2.11 6.62
N CYS A 188 -11.76 -1.51 7.16
CA CYS A 188 -11.81 -0.86 8.47
C CYS A 188 -12.45 0.53 8.46
N PHE A 189 -12.69 1.08 7.28
CA PHE A 189 -13.14 2.47 7.08
C PHE A 189 -14.44 2.60 6.28
N SER A 190 -14.94 1.52 5.67
CA SER A 190 -16.23 1.53 5.00
C SER A 190 -17.37 1.70 6.01
N SER A 191 -17.96 2.89 6.08
CA SER A 191 -19.35 3.03 6.50
C SER A 191 -20.23 2.53 5.35
N THR A 192 -21.30 1.80 5.65
CA THR A 192 -22.25 1.14 4.74
C THR A 192 -22.84 2.02 3.61
N GLU A 193 -22.53 3.32 3.53
CA GLU A 193 -23.08 4.27 2.56
C GLU A 193 -22.06 5.07 1.74
N ALA A 194 -20.75 4.78 1.84
CA ALA A 194 -19.74 5.52 1.07
C ALA A 194 -18.62 4.61 0.54
N SER A 195 -18.98 3.66 -0.34
CA SER A 195 -18.01 2.92 -1.15
C SER A 195 -17.44 3.82 -2.25
N GLN A 196 -16.75 4.90 -1.87
CA GLN A 196 -15.76 5.47 -2.77
C GLN A 196 -14.57 4.54 -2.72
N ASP A 197 -14.40 3.75 -3.77
CA ASP A 197 -13.26 2.87 -3.92
C ASP A 197 -11.96 3.71 -3.93
N TYR A 198 -11.33 3.77 -2.76
CA TYR A 198 -10.13 4.58 -2.50
C TYR A 198 -8.94 4.13 -3.36
N CYS A 199 -8.94 2.90 -3.87
CA CYS A 199 -7.93 2.38 -4.78
C CYS A 199 -8.32 2.62 -6.27
N GLU A 200 -9.58 2.43 -6.67
CA GLU A 200 -10.04 2.50 -8.07
C GLU A 200 -10.08 3.92 -8.66
N VAL A 201 -10.30 4.97 -7.86
CA VAL A 201 -10.36 6.36 -8.37
C VAL A 201 -9.05 6.77 -9.09
N SER A 202 -7.94 6.07 -8.82
CA SER A 202 -6.67 6.25 -9.52
C SER A 202 -6.60 5.58 -10.91
N HIS A 203 -7.38 4.51 -11.14
CA HIS A 203 -7.46 3.81 -12.43
C HIS A 203 -8.21 4.66 -13.48
N SER A 204 -9.31 5.31 -13.09
CA SER A 204 -10.16 6.09 -14.00
C SER A 204 -9.47 7.35 -14.57
N LYS A 205 -8.59 8.00 -13.79
CA LYS A 205 -7.83 9.18 -14.25
C LYS A 205 -6.80 8.86 -15.33
N LYS A 206 -6.32 7.62 -15.40
CA LYS A 206 -5.39 7.17 -16.44
C LYS A 206 -6.12 6.78 -17.73
N GLY A 207 -7.26 6.09 -17.61
CA GLY A 207 -8.12 5.75 -18.76
C GLY A 207 -8.60 6.98 -19.54
N ARG A 208 -8.98 8.07 -18.85
CA ARG A 208 -9.36 9.34 -19.51
C ARG A 208 -8.22 10.03 -20.26
N LYS A 209 -6.97 9.88 -19.82
CA LYS A 209 -5.82 10.44 -20.55
C LYS A 209 -5.50 9.65 -21.82
N THR A 210 -5.58 8.32 -21.77
CA THR A 210 -5.33 7.47 -22.94
C THR A 210 -6.46 7.56 -23.97
N LEU A 211 -7.71 7.79 -23.54
CA LEU A 211 -8.84 8.02 -24.45
C LEU A 211 -8.69 9.36 -25.17
N ASN A 212 -8.36 10.44 -24.44
CA ASN A 212 -8.21 11.77 -25.04
C ASN A 212 -7.03 11.86 -26.03
N GLN A 213 -5.96 11.09 -25.85
CA GLN A 213 -4.87 11.01 -26.83
C GLN A 213 -5.23 10.24 -28.10
N LYS A 214 -6.23 9.35 -28.05
CA LYS A 214 -6.65 8.55 -29.21
C LYS A 214 -7.72 9.26 -30.06
N VAL A 215 -8.47 10.21 -29.48
CA VAL A 215 -9.46 11.03 -30.20
C VAL A 215 -8.80 12.18 -31.00
N GLU A 216 -7.57 12.57 -30.66
CA GLU A 216 -6.90 13.72 -31.29
C GLU A 216 -6.10 13.36 -32.56
N MET A 217 -6.16 12.11 -33.03
CA MET A 217 -5.36 11.60 -34.16
C MET A 217 -6.22 10.85 -35.19
N GLU A 218 -7.44 11.33 -35.45
CA GLU A 218 -8.24 10.90 -36.60
C GLU A 218 -8.16 11.96 -37.71
N PRO A 219 -7.70 11.64 -38.94
CA PRO A 219 -7.55 12.61 -40.01
C PRO A 219 -8.92 13.01 -40.56
N THR A 220 -9.18 14.32 -40.62
CA THR A 220 -10.37 14.90 -41.25
C THR A 220 -10.24 14.78 -42.76
N GLU A 221 -11.15 14.02 -43.39
CA GLU A 221 -11.30 13.92 -44.85
C GLU A 221 -11.66 15.30 -45.44
N PRO A 222 -11.13 15.68 -46.62
CA PRO A 222 -11.43 16.96 -47.24
C PRO A 222 -12.76 16.89 -47.98
N THR A 223 -13.70 17.77 -47.61
CA THR A 223 -14.97 17.97 -48.32
C THR A 223 -14.71 18.75 -49.62
N GLU A 224 -14.91 18.11 -50.77
CA GLU A 224 -15.12 18.79 -52.05
C GLU A 224 -16.44 19.57 -52.01
N TRP A 225 -16.42 20.86 -52.36
CA TRP A 225 -17.30 21.60 -53.30
C TRP A 225 -16.73 23.01 -53.51
#